data_AF-A0A4U3MFK8-F1
#
_entry.id   AF-A0A4U3MFK8-F1
#
_cell.length_a   1.000
_cell.length_b   1.000
_cell.length_c   1.000
_cell.angle_alpha   90.00
_cell.angle_beta   90.00
_cell.angle_gamma   90.00
#
_symmetry.space_group_name_H-M   'P 1'
#
loop_
_entity.id
_entity.type
_entity.pdbx_description
1 polymer ?
#
loop_
_entity_poly.entity_id
_entity_poly.type
_entity_poly.pdbx_seq_one_letter_code
_entity_poly.pdbx_strand_id
1 'polypeptide(L)'
;MSYAVEVREYIGYLLRTLYARLASDGSGPRDYVILDTLADQAAGSQQELAERLGINRTIMVKLIDRLSEEGLVVRTVNPANRRSHVISVTPKGREALEGLRATMAARDSALTAALTPAESDRFTELLGRLVGSAGSTEHLVSRAHFELRRRGDALLAHTGMKMRFVGPLMTIGRLGPCPQQRLAEVMGYTEAAAAQVVDELAEAGLVARGQDPLDRRRYALELTPLGMERLETAQESADTLQGEVIAALGGPAEGEEFRELLRRLV
;
A
#
# COMPACT_ATOMS: atom_id res chain seq x y z
N MET A 1 -30.05 3.56 -8.61
CA MET A 1 -28.85 3.16 -7.84
C MET A 1 -27.75 2.91 -8.85
N SER A 2 -26.81 3.84 -8.97
CA SER A 2 -25.65 3.67 -9.85
C SER A 2 -24.79 2.53 -9.29
N TYR A 3 -24.49 1.54 -10.12
CA TYR A 3 -23.64 0.41 -9.74
C TYR A 3 -22.27 0.96 -9.32
N ALA A 4 -21.80 0.62 -8.12
CA ALA A 4 -20.51 1.05 -7.61
C ALA A 4 -19.40 0.70 -8.63
N VAL A 5 -18.54 1.68 -8.92
CA VAL A 5 -17.43 1.54 -9.86
C VAL A 5 -16.57 0.35 -9.42
N GLU A 6 -16.13 -0.47 -10.38
CA GLU A 6 -15.31 -1.63 -10.07
C GLU A 6 -14.00 -1.17 -9.43
N VAL A 7 -13.65 -1.75 -8.27
CA VAL A 7 -12.43 -1.38 -7.53
C VAL A 7 -11.15 -1.51 -8.37
N ARG A 8 -11.17 -2.31 -9.44
CA ARG A 8 -10.08 -2.49 -10.40
C ARG A 8 -9.77 -1.23 -11.24
N GLU A 9 -10.67 -0.26 -11.26
CA GLU A 9 -10.43 1.04 -11.90
C GLU A 9 -9.58 1.99 -11.04
N TYR A 10 -9.34 1.66 -9.76
CA TYR A 10 -8.57 2.48 -8.84
C TYR A 10 -7.10 2.08 -8.83
N ILE A 11 -6.21 3.04 -9.09
CA ILE A 11 -4.76 2.86 -9.01
C ILE A 11 -4.35 2.38 -7.61
N GLY A 12 -4.97 2.95 -6.56
CA GLY A 12 -4.71 2.54 -5.18
C GLY A 12 -5.04 1.07 -4.91
N TYR A 13 -6.10 0.54 -5.53
CA TYR A 13 -6.45 -0.87 -5.43
C TYR A 13 -5.43 -1.76 -6.15
N LEU A 14 -5.03 -1.40 -7.37
CA LEU A 14 -4.05 -2.16 -8.14
C LEU A 14 -2.67 -2.16 -7.44
N LEU A 15 -2.21 -1.01 -6.94
CA LEU A 15 -0.98 -0.91 -6.14
C LEU A 15 -1.02 -1.77 -4.89
N ARG A 16 -2.14 -1.77 -4.15
CA ARG A 16 -2.33 -2.65 -2.99
C ARG A 16 -2.29 -4.13 -3.39
N THR A 17 -2.81 -4.48 -4.57
CA THR A 17 -2.80 -5.85 -5.08
C THR A 17 -1.37 -6.28 -5.42
N LEU A 18 -0.62 -5.43 -6.13
CA LEU A 18 0.77 -5.67 -6.47
C LEU A 18 1.64 -5.80 -5.22
N TYR A 19 1.46 -4.89 -4.25
CA TYR A 19 2.15 -4.96 -2.97
C TYR A 19 1.86 -6.25 -2.20
N ALA A 20 0.61 -6.72 -2.20
CA ALA A 20 0.25 -7.96 -1.52
C ALA A 20 0.99 -9.19 -2.09
N ARG A 21 1.17 -9.24 -3.43
CA ARG A 21 1.97 -10.28 -4.11
C ARG A 21 3.45 -10.20 -3.71
N LEU A 22 4.01 -8.99 -3.72
CA LEU A 22 5.39 -8.77 -3.26
C LEU A 22 5.60 -9.23 -1.80
N ALA A 23 4.64 -8.93 -0.92
CA ALA A 23 4.72 -9.31 0.48
C ALA A 23 4.63 -10.83 0.68
N SER A 24 3.88 -11.56 -0.16
CA SER A 24 3.80 -13.02 -0.07
C SER A 24 5.06 -13.72 -0.57
N ASP A 25 5.72 -13.17 -1.58
CA ASP A 25 6.97 -13.72 -2.15
C ASP A 25 8.20 -13.35 -1.30
N GLY A 26 7.98 -12.63 -0.21
CA GLY A 26 8.97 -12.08 0.70
C GLY A 26 9.45 -10.71 0.23
N SER A 27 9.42 -9.72 1.12
CA SER A 27 9.97 -8.39 0.86
C SER A 27 11.48 -8.46 0.61
N GLY A 28 12.00 -7.59 -0.27
CA GLY A 28 13.42 -7.42 -0.53
C GLY A 28 14.22 -7.12 0.75
N PRO A 29 15.56 -7.18 0.68
CA PRO A 29 16.42 -6.99 1.84
C PRO A 29 16.04 -5.70 2.59
N ARG A 30 15.58 -5.83 3.85
CA ARG A 30 15.10 -4.68 4.65
C ARG A 30 16.17 -3.61 4.79
N ASP A 31 17.43 -4.04 4.78
CA ASP A 31 18.61 -3.18 4.83
C ASP A 31 18.71 -2.31 3.59
N TYR A 32 18.47 -2.89 2.40
CA TYR A 32 18.42 -2.13 1.15
C TYR A 32 17.34 -1.05 1.26
N VAL A 33 16.10 -1.43 1.59
CA VAL A 33 14.96 -0.50 1.66
C VAL A 33 15.23 0.65 2.63
N ILE A 34 15.80 0.37 3.81
CA ILE A 34 16.17 1.39 4.79
C ILE A 34 17.28 2.30 4.26
N LEU A 35 18.37 1.72 3.75
CA LEU A 35 19.52 2.47 3.27
C LEU A 35 19.16 3.33 2.05
N ASP A 36 18.37 2.80 1.11
CA ASP A 36 17.89 3.50 -0.09
C ASP A 36 17.02 4.70 0.30
N THR A 37 16.06 4.48 1.22
CA THR A 37 15.19 5.56 1.74
C THR A 37 15.97 6.66 2.44
N LEU A 38 17.01 6.30 3.21
CA LEU A 38 17.88 7.24 3.92
C LEU A 38 18.94 7.89 3.01
N ALA A 39 19.28 7.26 1.89
CA ALA A 39 20.23 7.78 0.91
C ALA A 39 19.63 8.95 0.14
N ASP A 40 18.33 8.88 -0.17
CA ASP A 40 17.54 9.96 -0.74
C ASP A 40 17.25 11.07 0.29
N GLN A 41 16.74 10.70 1.47
CA GLN A 41 16.40 11.67 2.51
C GLN A 41 16.53 11.09 3.91
N ALA A 42 17.37 11.74 4.73
CA ALA A 42 17.48 11.45 6.16
C ALA A 42 16.11 11.49 6.85
N ALA A 43 15.90 10.60 7.82
CA ALA A 43 14.67 10.58 8.59
C ALA A 43 14.84 11.40 9.87
N GLY A 44 13.87 12.25 10.20
CA GLY A 44 13.87 13.05 11.42
C GLY A 44 13.66 12.22 12.70
N SER A 45 13.19 10.97 12.55
CA SER A 45 13.10 9.97 13.61
C SER A 45 12.96 8.53 13.07
N GLN A 46 13.16 7.54 13.96
CA GLN A 46 12.85 6.14 13.65
C GLN A 46 11.35 5.89 13.44
N GLN A 47 10.51 6.69 14.09
CA GLN A 47 9.07 6.60 13.92
C GLN A 47 8.67 7.04 12.52
N GLU A 48 9.20 8.17 12.07
CA GLU A 48 8.99 8.67 10.72
C GLU A 48 9.46 7.64 9.68
N LEU A 49 10.64 7.03 9.88
CA LEU A 49 11.14 6.00 8.98
C LEU A 49 10.26 4.73 8.98
N ALA A 50 9.78 4.30 10.16
CA ALA A 50 8.85 3.19 10.29
C ALA A 50 7.55 3.45 9.53
N GLU A 51 7.01 4.67 9.64
CA GLU A 51 5.80 5.09 8.93
C GLU A 51 6.03 5.15 7.41
N ARG A 52 7.13 5.75 6.95
CA ARG A 52 7.51 5.82 5.52
C ARG A 52 7.63 4.45 4.86
N LEU A 53 8.14 3.47 5.59
CA LEU A 53 8.42 2.13 5.09
C LEU A 53 7.34 1.09 5.44
N GLY A 54 6.33 1.48 6.22
CA GLY A 54 5.33 0.57 6.77
C GLY A 54 5.92 -0.59 7.59
N ILE A 55 7.08 -0.36 8.21
CA ILE A 55 7.75 -1.33 9.07
C ILE A 55 7.31 -1.08 10.51
N ASN A 56 6.95 -2.13 11.24
CA ASN A 56 6.57 -2.01 12.65
C ASN A 56 7.66 -1.29 13.47
N ARG A 57 7.26 -0.35 14.34
CA ARG A 57 8.18 0.46 15.15
C ARG A 57 9.20 -0.36 15.95
N THR A 58 8.78 -1.45 16.58
CA THR A 58 9.67 -2.32 17.36
C THR A 58 10.69 -3.02 16.47
N ILE A 59 10.29 -3.40 15.26
CA ILE A 59 11.19 -3.97 14.27
C ILE A 59 12.16 -2.89 13.77
N MET A 60 11.66 -1.68 13.48
CA MET A 60 12.48 -0.56 13.02
C MET A 60 13.58 -0.21 14.01
N VAL A 61 13.28 -0.16 15.31
CA VAL A 61 14.28 0.09 16.36
C VAL A 61 15.43 -0.93 16.25
N LYS A 62 15.11 -2.22 16.22
CA LYS A 62 16.11 -3.30 16.10
C LYS A 62 16.93 -3.22 14.82
N LEU A 63 16.29 -2.86 13.69
CA LEU A 63 16.98 -2.71 12.41
C LEU A 63 17.98 -1.54 12.46
N ILE A 64 17.58 -0.38 12.97
CA ILE A 64 18.48 0.78 13.07
C ILE A 64 19.58 0.55 14.11
N ASP A 65 19.30 -0.14 15.21
CA ASP A 65 20.33 -0.48 16.21
C ASP A 65 21.45 -1.29 15.54
N ARG A 66 21.10 -2.39 14.86
CA ARG A 66 22.06 -3.23 14.13
C ARG A 66 22.79 -2.46 13.03
N LEU A 67 22.08 -1.71 12.18
CA LEU A 67 22.71 -0.92 11.11
C LEU A 67 23.67 0.14 11.67
N SER A 68 23.40 0.67 12.87
CA SER A 68 24.28 1.61 13.56
C SER A 68 25.51 0.92 14.14
N GLU A 69 25.36 -0.27 14.73
CA GLU A 69 26.46 -1.11 15.22
C GLU A 69 27.41 -1.53 14.08
N GLU A 70 26.86 -1.83 12.91
CA GLU A 70 27.61 -2.11 11.68
C GLU A 70 28.23 -0.84 11.06
N GLY A 71 27.91 0.35 11.57
CA GLY A 71 28.41 1.64 11.07
C GLY A 71 27.84 2.04 9.71
N LEU A 72 26.68 1.50 9.31
CA LEU A 72 26.01 1.80 8.04
C LEU A 72 25.12 3.06 8.15
N VAL A 73 24.53 3.30 9.32
CA VAL A 73 23.77 4.52 9.63
C VAL A 73 24.35 5.23 10.86
N VAL A 74 24.04 6.51 11.02
CA VAL A 74 24.39 7.30 12.20
C VAL A 74 23.14 7.96 12.78
N ARG A 75 23.10 8.03 14.12
CA ARG A 75 22.08 8.77 14.87
C ARG A 75 22.67 10.07 15.39
N THR A 76 22.14 11.20 14.95
CA THR A 76 22.49 12.51 15.50
C THR A 76 21.31 13.08 16.28
N VAL A 77 21.56 13.88 17.32
CA VAL A 77 20.47 14.52 18.07
C VAL A 77 19.69 15.42 17.11
N ASN A 78 18.36 15.29 17.11
CA ASN A 78 17.54 16.12 16.25
C ASN A 78 17.52 17.57 16.80
N PRO A 79 17.96 18.57 16.01
CA PRO A 79 18.04 19.96 16.47
C PRO A 79 16.66 20.59 16.73
N ALA A 80 15.60 20.11 16.06
CA ALA A 80 14.23 20.57 16.26
C ALA A 80 13.55 19.89 17.46
N ASN A 81 14.03 18.71 17.87
CA ASN A 81 13.51 17.98 19.00
C ASN A 81 14.58 17.10 19.64
N ARG A 82 15.19 17.55 20.74
CA ARG A 82 16.29 16.83 21.41
C ARG A 82 15.89 15.46 21.98
N ARG A 83 14.59 15.11 22.00
CA ARG A 83 14.08 13.80 22.40
C ARG A 83 14.04 12.79 21.25
N SER A 84 14.36 13.21 20.02
CA SER A 84 14.47 12.33 18.86
C SER A 84 15.86 12.40 18.23
N HIS A 85 16.14 11.45 17.35
CA HIS A 85 17.38 11.37 16.59
C HIS A 85 17.10 11.45 15.10
N VAL A 86 17.86 12.28 14.39
CA VAL A 86 17.95 12.22 12.94
C VAL A 86 18.79 11.00 12.57
N ILE A 87 18.30 10.23 11.61
CA ILE A 87 18.97 9.04 11.10
C ILE A 87 19.45 9.35 9.69
N SER A 88 20.74 9.16 9.45
CA SER A 88 21.35 9.39 8.15
C SER A 88 22.21 8.20 7.75
N VAL A 89 22.29 7.93 6.45
CA VAL A 89 23.22 6.93 5.91
C VAL A 89 24.66 7.46 5.98
N THR A 90 25.60 6.59 6.34
CA THR A 90 27.05 6.90 6.32
C THR A 90 27.66 6.62 4.94
N PRO A 91 28.91 7.03 4.67
CA PRO A 91 29.61 6.59 3.46
C PRO A 91 29.67 5.07 3.31
N LYS A 92 29.99 4.34 4.39
CA LYS A 92 29.97 2.87 4.43
C LYS A 92 28.59 2.30 4.11
N GLY A 93 27.54 2.94 4.62
CA GLY A 93 26.15 2.59 4.30
C GLY A 93 25.80 2.77 2.83
N ARG A 94 26.32 3.81 2.17
CA ARG A 94 26.14 4.02 0.73
C ARG A 94 26.87 2.94 -0.08
N GLU A 95 28.09 2.56 0.29
CA GLU A 95 28.79 1.43 -0.34
C GLU A 95 28.05 0.11 -0.18
N ALA A 96 27.52 -0.17 1.02
CA ALA A 96 26.69 -1.35 1.26
C ALA A 96 25.41 -1.34 0.41
N LEU A 97 24.78 -0.17 0.26
CA LEU A 97 23.62 0.01 -0.61
C LEU A 97 23.95 -0.33 -2.07
N GLU A 98 25.09 0.15 -2.59
CA GLU A 98 25.56 -0.22 -3.95
C GLU A 98 25.71 -1.73 -4.11
N GLY A 99 26.28 -2.41 -3.13
CA GLY A 99 26.43 -3.87 -3.13
C GLY A 99 25.10 -4.63 -3.17
N LEU A 100 24.03 -4.06 -2.61
CA LEU A 100 22.69 -4.64 -2.59
C LEU A 100 21.90 -4.37 -3.88
N ARG A 101 22.33 -3.43 -4.74
CA ARG A 101 21.61 -3.06 -5.97
C ARG A 101 21.45 -4.22 -6.94
N ALA A 102 22.46 -5.09 -7.09
CA ALA A 102 22.37 -6.23 -8.01
C ALA A 102 21.27 -7.22 -7.58
N THR A 103 21.13 -7.47 -6.27
CA THR A 103 20.05 -8.29 -5.72
C THR A 103 18.69 -7.66 -5.98
N MET A 104 18.56 -6.35 -5.82
CA MET A 104 17.30 -5.64 -6.09
C MET A 104 16.97 -5.59 -7.57
N ALA A 105 17.93 -5.38 -8.45
CA ALA A 105 17.72 -5.38 -9.90
C ALA A 105 17.14 -6.71 -10.40
N ALA A 106 17.60 -7.85 -9.85
CA ALA A 106 17.03 -9.16 -10.17
C ALA A 106 15.56 -9.28 -9.72
N ARG A 107 15.21 -8.71 -8.56
CA ARG A 107 13.85 -8.71 -8.03
C ARG A 107 12.93 -7.76 -8.80
N ASP A 108 13.41 -6.57 -9.14
CA ASP A 108 12.69 -5.61 -9.98
C ASP A 108 12.43 -6.20 -11.37
N SER A 109 13.41 -6.86 -11.97
CA SER A 109 13.26 -7.57 -13.24
C SER A 109 12.19 -8.67 -13.17
N ALA A 110 12.17 -9.46 -12.09
CA ALA A 110 11.14 -10.47 -11.87
C ALA A 110 9.75 -9.85 -11.65
N LEU A 111 9.67 -8.76 -10.88
CA LEU A 111 8.45 -8.00 -10.63
C LEU A 111 7.86 -7.46 -11.93
N THR A 112 8.69 -6.89 -12.81
CA THR A 112 8.25 -6.28 -14.06
C THR A 112 8.36 -7.21 -15.27
N ALA A 113 8.45 -8.53 -15.08
CA ALA A 113 8.69 -9.48 -16.17
C ALA A 113 7.60 -9.49 -17.24
N ALA A 114 6.38 -9.03 -16.91
CA ALA A 114 5.27 -8.88 -17.86
C ALA A 114 5.34 -7.58 -18.69
N LEU A 115 6.32 -6.71 -18.44
CA LEU A 115 6.55 -5.44 -19.11
C LEU A 115 7.79 -5.51 -20.01
N THR A 116 7.79 -4.73 -21.09
CA THR A 116 9.01 -4.47 -21.86
C THR A 116 9.98 -3.62 -21.04
N PRO A 117 11.28 -3.55 -21.41
CA PRO A 117 12.23 -2.71 -20.69
C PRO A 117 11.81 -1.24 -20.60
N ALA A 118 11.32 -0.66 -21.70
CA ALA A 118 10.83 0.72 -21.72
C ALA A 118 9.60 0.93 -20.82
N GLU A 119 8.69 -0.05 -20.78
CA GLU A 119 7.53 -0.02 -19.89
C GLU A 119 7.93 -0.16 -18.41
N SER A 120 8.96 -0.96 -18.10
CA SER A 120 9.48 -1.10 -16.74
C SER A 120 10.16 0.19 -16.24
N ASP A 121 10.98 0.82 -17.09
CA ASP A 121 11.58 2.13 -16.80
C ASP A 121 10.48 3.18 -16.56
N ARG A 122 9.47 3.21 -17.44
CA ARG A 122 8.33 4.12 -17.34
C ARG A 122 7.49 3.88 -16.09
N PHE A 123 7.22 2.62 -15.74
CA PHE A 123 6.50 2.26 -14.52
C PHE A 123 7.24 2.74 -13.27
N THR A 124 8.56 2.55 -13.24
CA THR A 124 9.44 2.98 -12.15
C THR A 124 9.48 4.51 -12.04
N GLU A 125 9.54 5.22 -13.17
CA GLU A 125 9.46 6.68 -13.22
C GLU A 125 8.13 7.20 -12.63
N LEU A 126 6.99 6.64 -13.07
CA LEU A 126 5.66 7.04 -12.60
C LEU A 126 5.47 6.77 -11.10
N LEU A 127 5.97 5.63 -10.61
CA LEU A 127 6.03 5.33 -9.17
C LEU A 127 6.86 6.38 -8.42
N GLY A 128 8.05 6.72 -8.96
CA GLY A 128 8.95 7.71 -8.35
C GLY A 128 8.32 9.10 -8.25
N ARG A 129 7.57 9.51 -9.29
CA ARG A 129 6.79 10.77 -9.27
C ARG A 129 5.70 10.74 -8.21
N LEU A 130 4.99 9.63 -8.06
CA LEU A 130 3.92 9.47 -7.07
C LEU A 130 4.44 9.60 -5.63
N VAL A 131 5.63 9.06 -5.33
CA VAL A 131 6.22 9.09 -3.98
C VAL A 131 7.24 10.21 -3.77
N GLY A 132 7.57 10.97 -4.82
CA GLY A 132 8.53 12.08 -4.78
C GLY A 132 9.99 11.65 -4.54
N SER A 133 10.40 10.47 -5.00
CA SER A 133 11.75 9.94 -4.79
C SER A 133 12.15 8.93 -5.87
N ALA A 134 13.44 8.66 -6.01
CA ALA A 134 13.94 7.57 -6.85
C ALA A 134 14.11 6.29 -6.01
N GLY A 135 14.42 5.16 -6.66
CA GLY A 135 14.67 3.89 -5.98
C GLY A 135 14.36 2.69 -6.87
N SER A 136 14.55 1.50 -6.31
CA SER A 136 14.13 0.24 -6.94
C SER A 136 12.61 0.20 -7.15
N THR A 137 12.16 -0.50 -8.19
CA THR A 137 10.73 -0.64 -8.49
C THR A 137 9.95 -1.25 -7.31
N GLU A 138 10.44 -2.34 -6.72
CA GLU A 138 9.83 -2.97 -5.55
C GLU A 138 9.74 -2.02 -4.35
N HIS A 139 10.80 -1.26 -4.10
CA HIS A 139 10.83 -0.27 -3.04
C HIS A 139 9.76 0.81 -3.26
N LEU A 140 9.69 1.34 -4.47
CA LEU A 140 8.74 2.39 -4.83
C LEU A 140 7.28 1.89 -4.80
N VAL A 141 6.99 0.63 -5.20
CA VAL A 141 5.66 0.02 -5.04
C VAL A 141 5.26 -0.01 -3.57
N SER A 142 6.17 -0.47 -2.70
CA SER A 142 5.91 -0.54 -1.25
C SER A 142 5.64 0.84 -0.67
N ARG A 143 6.45 1.84 -1.02
CA ARG A 143 6.26 3.23 -0.58
C ARG A 143 4.97 3.83 -1.10
N ALA A 144 4.64 3.62 -2.37
CA ALA A 144 3.39 4.10 -2.95
C ALA A 144 2.19 3.49 -2.22
N HIS A 145 2.22 2.19 -1.94
CA HIS A 145 1.16 1.52 -1.17
C HIS A 145 0.96 2.16 0.21
N PHE A 146 2.02 2.34 0.99
CA PHE A 146 1.91 2.92 2.33
C PHE A 146 1.51 4.39 2.32
N GLU A 147 2.03 5.17 1.37
CA GLU A 147 1.67 6.58 1.25
C GLU A 147 0.19 6.75 0.88
N LEU A 148 -0.31 5.99 -0.09
CA LEU A 148 -1.73 6.03 -0.45
C LEU A 148 -2.62 5.55 0.68
N ARG A 149 -2.21 4.51 1.42
CA ARG A 149 -2.94 4.07 2.60
C ARG A 149 -2.99 5.16 3.67
N ARG A 150 -1.86 5.80 3.97
CA ARG A 150 -1.76 6.87 4.97
C ARG A 150 -2.62 8.08 4.59
N ARG A 151 -2.58 8.49 3.32
CA ARG A 151 -3.44 9.58 2.80
C ARG A 151 -4.91 9.21 2.86
N GLY A 152 -5.29 8.01 2.43
CA GLY A 152 -6.65 7.52 2.52
C GLY A 152 -7.17 7.46 3.97
N ASP A 153 -6.36 6.96 4.90
CA ASP A 153 -6.70 6.96 6.34
C ASP A 153 -6.88 8.40 6.88
N ALA A 154 -6.09 9.37 6.38
CA ALA A 154 -6.24 10.79 6.75
C ALA A 154 -7.54 11.40 6.20
N LEU A 155 -7.92 11.10 4.95
CA LEU A 155 -9.21 11.52 4.37
C LEU A 155 -10.39 10.98 5.20
N LEU A 156 -10.24 9.77 5.74
CA LEU A 156 -11.28 9.07 6.49
C LEU A 156 -11.27 9.34 8.01
N ALA A 157 -10.31 10.10 8.53
CA ALA A 157 -10.06 10.21 9.97
C ALA A 157 -11.28 10.66 10.81
N HIS A 158 -12.20 11.42 10.22
CA HIS A 158 -13.39 11.96 10.88
C HIS A 158 -14.64 11.06 10.72
N THR A 159 -14.54 9.97 9.96
CA THR A 159 -15.69 9.12 9.57
C THR A 159 -15.82 7.86 10.43
N GLY A 160 -14.78 7.54 11.21
CA GLY A 160 -14.64 6.25 11.90
C GLY A 160 -14.28 5.08 10.99
N MET A 161 -14.14 5.30 9.68
CA MET A 161 -13.68 4.29 8.73
C MET A 161 -12.16 4.27 8.60
N LYS A 162 -11.65 3.13 8.12
CA LYS A 162 -10.25 2.93 7.74
C LYS A 162 -10.18 2.72 6.24
N MET A 163 -9.09 3.16 5.60
CA MET A 163 -8.89 3.00 4.16
C MET A 163 -8.95 1.54 3.71
N ARG A 164 -8.53 0.61 4.57
CA ARG A 164 -8.64 -0.84 4.29
C ARG A 164 -10.07 -1.37 4.18
N PHE A 165 -11.09 -0.62 4.63
CA PHE A 165 -12.50 -1.01 4.52
C PHE A 165 -13.13 -0.59 3.19
N VAL A 166 -12.58 0.42 2.51
CA VAL A 166 -13.15 1.02 1.30
C VAL A 166 -13.36 -0.02 0.18
N GLY A 167 -12.29 -0.72 -0.21
CA GLY A 167 -12.36 -1.73 -1.28
C GLY A 167 -13.36 -2.87 -0.99
N PRO A 168 -13.32 -3.49 0.21
CA PRO A 168 -14.32 -4.48 0.60
C PRO A 168 -15.75 -3.97 0.59
N LEU A 169 -16.02 -2.77 1.14
CA LEU A 169 -17.36 -2.18 1.16
C LEU A 169 -17.90 -1.92 -0.24
N MET A 170 -17.08 -1.30 -1.11
CA MET A 170 -17.44 -1.08 -2.52
C MET A 170 -17.73 -2.40 -3.23
N THR A 171 -16.94 -3.44 -2.95
CA THR A 171 -17.12 -4.76 -3.56
C THR A 171 -18.39 -5.44 -3.09
N ILE A 172 -18.68 -5.47 -1.78
CA ILE A 172 -19.93 -6.04 -1.25
C ILE A 172 -21.14 -5.24 -1.78
N GLY A 173 -21.07 -3.91 -1.78
CA GLY A 173 -22.12 -3.06 -2.32
C GLY A 173 -22.44 -3.32 -3.80
N ARG A 174 -21.41 -3.63 -4.59
CA ARG A 174 -21.57 -4.00 -6.01
C ARG A 174 -22.08 -5.42 -6.22
N LEU A 175 -21.56 -6.39 -5.45
CA LEU A 175 -21.94 -7.80 -5.57
C LEU A 175 -23.34 -8.07 -5.00
N GLY A 176 -23.80 -7.25 -4.05
CA GLY A 176 -24.94 -7.57 -3.20
C GLY A 176 -24.57 -8.66 -2.18
N PRO A 177 -25.58 -9.33 -1.59
CA PRO A 177 -25.36 -10.48 -0.71
C PRO A 177 -24.42 -11.49 -1.34
N CYS A 178 -23.23 -11.70 -0.76
CA CYS A 178 -22.22 -12.57 -1.33
C CYS A 178 -21.46 -13.36 -0.25
N PRO A 179 -21.04 -14.60 -0.55
CA PRO A 179 -20.24 -15.36 0.40
C PRO A 179 -18.83 -14.77 0.53
N GLN A 180 -18.20 -14.94 1.70
CA GLN A 180 -16.85 -14.43 1.98
C GLN A 180 -15.81 -14.89 0.96
N GLN A 181 -15.93 -16.10 0.41
CA GLN A 181 -15.04 -16.63 -0.62
C GLN A 181 -15.07 -15.75 -1.88
N ARG A 182 -16.25 -15.26 -2.29
CA ARG A 182 -16.37 -14.41 -3.47
C ARG A 182 -15.77 -13.02 -3.24
N LEU A 183 -15.92 -12.47 -2.03
CA LEU A 183 -15.21 -11.25 -1.64
C LEU A 183 -13.69 -11.47 -1.72
N ALA A 184 -13.19 -12.58 -1.18
CA ALA A 184 -11.76 -12.90 -1.18
C ALA A 184 -11.20 -13.03 -2.61
N GLU A 185 -11.90 -13.74 -3.49
CA GLU A 185 -11.56 -13.89 -4.90
C GLU A 185 -11.49 -12.54 -5.63
N VAL A 186 -12.52 -11.70 -5.48
CA VAL A 186 -12.58 -10.40 -6.17
C VAL A 186 -11.49 -9.46 -5.67
N MET A 187 -11.24 -9.45 -4.35
CA MET A 187 -10.25 -8.58 -3.70
C MET A 187 -8.81 -9.13 -3.78
N GLY A 188 -8.61 -10.36 -4.26
CA GLY A 188 -7.31 -11.03 -4.21
C GLY A 188 -6.79 -11.15 -2.77
N TYR A 189 -7.67 -11.47 -1.82
CA TYR A 189 -7.30 -11.74 -0.43
C TYR A 189 -7.06 -13.23 -0.21
N THR A 190 -6.16 -13.54 0.73
CA THR A 190 -6.13 -14.88 1.31
C THR A 190 -7.39 -15.11 2.14
N GLU A 191 -7.74 -16.37 2.40
CA GLU A 191 -8.91 -16.71 3.21
C GLU A 191 -8.82 -16.10 4.63
N ALA A 192 -7.65 -16.15 5.25
CA ALA A 192 -7.41 -15.54 6.56
C ALA A 192 -7.55 -14.01 6.54
N ALA A 193 -7.01 -13.33 5.52
CA ALA A 193 -7.14 -11.87 5.39
C ALA A 193 -8.60 -11.45 5.12
N ALA A 194 -9.32 -12.23 4.31
CA ALA A 194 -10.74 -12.03 4.06
C ALA A 194 -11.59 -12.23 5.33
N ALA A 195 -11.30 -13.27 6.13
CA ALA A 195 -11.98 -13.49 7.41
C ALA A 195 -11.76 -12.31 8.35
N GLN A 196 -10.50 -11.89 8.52
CA GLN A 196 -10.16 -10.78 9.40
C GLN A 196 -10.85 -9.47 8.99
N VAL A 197 -10.81 -9.10 7.70
CA VAL A 197 -11.45 -7.85 7.27
C VAL A 197 -12.96 -7.91 7.41
N VAL A 198 -13.58 -9.08 7.22
CA VAL A 198 -15.02 -9.27 7.42
C VAL A 198 -15.38 -9.18 8.91
N ASP A 199 -14.60 -9.79 9.80
CA ASP A 199 -14.80 -9.67 11.25
C ASP A 199 -14.75 -8.19 11.66
N GLU A 200 -13.75 -7.45 11.22
CA GLU A 200 -13.60 -6.04 11.54
C GLU A 200 -14.73 -5.15 10.97
N LEU A 201 -15.21 -5.44 9.75
CA LEU A 201 -16.37 -4.75 9.16
C LEU A 201 -17.66 -5.05 9.92
N ALA A 202 -17.81 -6.27 10.43
CA ALA A 202 -18.96 -6.67 11.22
C ALA A 202 -18.93 -6.06 12.63
N GLU A 203 -17.76 -6.04 13.28
CA GLU A 203 -17.54 -5.33 14.55
C GLU A 203 -17.80 -3.83 14.42
N ALA A 204 -17.45 -3.23 13.29
CA ALA A 204 -17.76 -1.84 12.96
C ALA A 204 -19.24 -1.61 12.61
N GLY A 205 -20.06 -2.66 12.56
CA GLY A 205 -21.49 -2.59 12.22
C GLY A 205 -21.76 -2.26 10.75
N LEU A 206 -20.78 -2.39 9.86
CA LEU A 206 -20.89 -2.04 8.44
C LEU A 206 -21.38 -3.22 7.59
N VAL A 207 -21.07 -4.43 8.02
CA VAL A 207 -21.46 -5.68 7.33
C VAL A 207 -22.16 -6.62 8.31
N ALA A 208 -23.26 -7.23 7.90
CA ALA A 208 -23.89 -8.33 8.61
C ALA A 208 -23.54 -9.67 7.96
N ARG A 209 -23.48 -10.72 8.79
CA ARG A 209 -23.43 -12.12 8.36
C ARG A 209 -24.86 -12.67 8.38
N GLY A 210 -25.46 -12.82 7.21
CA GLY A 210 -26.82 -13.34 7.02
C GLY A 210 -26.85 -14.69 6.33
N GLN A 211 -28.05 -15.21 6.06
CA GLN A 211 -28.24 -16.33 5.13
C GLN A 211 -28.38 -15.79 3.70
N ASP A 212 -27.77 -16.46 2.74
CA ASP A 212 -27.89 -16.12 1.32
C ASP A 212 -29.37 -16.17 0.90
N PRO A 213 -29.92 -15.08 0.34
CA PRO A 213 -31.32 -15.01 -0.09
C PRO A 213 -31.69 -16.05 -1.15
N LEU A 214 -30.72 -16.51 -1.94
CA LEU A 214 -30.87 -17.49 -3.02
C LEU A 214 -30.58 -18.93 -2.56
N ASP A 215 -29.81 -19.12 -1.49
CA ASP A 215 -29.59 -20.43 -0.85
C ASP A 215 -29.41 -20.28 0.67
N ARG A 216 -30.51 -20.39 1.42
CA ARG A 216 -30.53 -20.21 2.89
C ARG A 216 -29.56 -21.09 3.68
N ARG A 217 -28.97 -22.11 3.05
CA ARG A 217 -27.93 -22.97 3.66
C ARG A 217 -26.54 -22.33 3.63
N ARG A 218 -26.35 -21.23 2.90
CA ARG A 218 -25.09 -20.50 2.76
C ARG A 218 -25.14 -19.20 3.55
N TYR A 219 -23.99 -18.79 4.07
CA TYR A 219 -23.84 -17.47 4.66
C TYR A 219 -23.52 -16.43 3.59
N ALA A 220 -24.10 -15.25 3.72
CA ALA A 220 -23.83 -14.10 2.88
C ALA A 220 -23.43 -12.89 3.72
N LEU A 221 -22.51 -12.11 3.17
CA LEU A 221 -22.14 -10.79 3.64
C LEU A 221 -23.08 -9.78 3.00
N GLU A 222 -23.69 -8.95 3.82
CA GLU A 222 -24.60 -7.90 3.37
C GLU A 222 -24.23 -6.57 4.04
N LEU A 223 -24.36 -5.46 3.30
CA LEU A 223 -24.21 -4.14 3.91
C LEU A 223 -25.38 -3.87 4.86
N THR A 224 -25.08 -3.43 6.07
CA THR A 224 -26.08 -2.91 7.00
C THR A 224 -26.59 -1.54 6.53
N PRO A 225 -27.63 -0.95 7.14
CA PRO A 225 -28.00 0.44 6.86
C PRO A 225 -26.83 1.42 7.05
N LEU A 226 -26.01 1.23 8.10
CA LEU A 226 -24.79 2.01 8.31
C LEU A 226 -23.74 1.73 7.24
N GLY A 227 -23.59 0.47 6.81
CA GLY A 227 -22.70 0.09 5.72
C GLY A 227 -23.07 0.75 4.39
N MET A 228 -24.37 0.87 4.09
CA MET A 228 -24.84 1.59 2.90
C MET A 228 -24.59 3.10 3.00
N GLU A 229 -24.83 3.73 4.15
CA GLU A 229 -24.47 5.14 4.37
C GLU A 229 -22.96 5.36 4.17
N ARG A 230 -22.13 4.46 4.71
CA ARG A 230 -20.67 4.55 4.63
C ARG A 230 -20.10 4.16 3.28
N LEU A 231 -20.86 3.47 2.43
CA LEU A 231 -20.45 3.15 1.05
C LEU A 231 -20.27 4.43 0.22
N GLU A 232 -21.15 5.41 0.38
CA GLU A 232 -21.03 6.70 -0.32
C GLU A 232 -19.74 7.43 0.10
N THR A 233 -19.47 7.52 1.40
CA THR A 233 -18.22 8.09 1.92
C THR A 233 -16.98 7.30 1.43
N ALA A 234 -17.07 5.97 1.35
CA ALA A 234 -15.98 5.13 0.84
C ALA A 234 -15.68 5.46 -0.62
N GLN A 235 -16.72 5.57 -1.45
CA GLN A 235 -16.63 5.93 -2.86
C GLN A 235 -16.01 7.32 -3.05
N GLU A 236 -16.51 8.33 -2.34
CA GLU A 236 -15.97 9.70 -2.39
C GLU A 236 -14.50 9.78 -1.98
N SER A 237 -14.11 9.03 -0.95
CA SER A 237 -12.71 8.97 -0.51
C SER A 237 -11.80 8.31 -1.55
N ALA A 238 -12.28 7.25 -2.22
CA ALA A 238 -11.55 6.57 -3.28
C ALA A 238 -11.39 7.47 -4.51
N ASP A 239 -12.45 8.19 -4.90
CA ASP A 239 -12.44 9.13 -6.03
C ASP A 239 -11.53 10.32 -5.77
N THR A 240 -11.56 10.87 -4.55
CA THR A 240 -10.65 11.93 -4.12
C THR A 240 -9.20 11.49 -4.20
N LEU A 241 -8.87 10.33 -3.62
CA LEU A 241 -7.50 9.80 -3.64
C LEU A 241 -7.03 9.46 -5.06
N GLN A 242 -7.90 8.90 -5.91
CA GLN A 242 -7.61 8.65 -7.32
C GLN A 242 -7.30 9.97 -8.05
N GLY A 243 -8.08 11.03 -7.81
CA GLY A 243 -7.83 12.36 -8.38
C GLY A 243 -6.48 12.94 -7.97
N GLU A 244 -6.12 12.83 -6.70
CA GLU A 244 -4.79 13.24 -6.20
C GLU A 244 -3.64 12.46 -6.85
N VAL A 245 -3.81 11.14 -7.02
CA VAL A 245 -2.83 10.28 -7.69
C VAL A 245 -2.66 10.70 -9.15
N ILE A 246 -3.77 10.87 -9.88
CA ILE A 246 -3.75 11.29 -11.28
C ILE A 246 -3.06 12.65 -11.44
N ALA A 247 -3.35 13.60 -10.55
CA ALA A 247 -2.68 14.90 -10.54
C ALA A 247 -1.16 14.78 -10.29
N ALA A 248 -0.74 13.94 -9.34
CA ALA A 248 0.68 13.69 -9.05
C ALA A 248 1.41 13.04 -10.23
N LEU A 249 0.72 12.19 -11.01
CA LEU A 249 1.24 11.56 -12.21
C LEU A 249 1.26 12.49 -13.44
N GLY A 250 0.74 13.72 -13.33
CA GLY A 250 0.77 14.73 -14.39
C GLY A 250 -0.53 14.88 -15.19
N GLY A 251 -1.55 14.09 -14.87
CA GLY A 251 -2.87 14.22 -15.50
C GLY A 251 -3.49 12.88 -15.91
N PRO A 252 -4.68 12.93 -16.56
CA PRO A 252 -5.46 11.74 -16.89
C PRO A 252 -4.76 10.75 -17.82
N ALA A 253 -3.94 11.22 -18.76
CA ALA A 253 -3.26 10.35 -19.73
C ALA A 253 -2.21 9.46 -19.04
N GLU A 254 -1.35 10.06 -18.21
CA GLU A 254 -0.37 9.33 -17.40
C GLU A 254 -1.05 8.46 -16.33
N GLY A 255 -2.19 8.90 -15.81
CA GLY A 255 -3.02 8.09 -14.91
C GLY A 255 -3.52 6.80 -15.58
N GLU A 256 -3.99 6.87 -16.82
CA GLU A 256 -4.42 5.68 -17.58
C GLU A 256 -3.24 4.77 -17.94
N GLU A 257 -2.14 5.36 -18.41
CA GLU A 257 -0.89 4.64 -18.69
C GLU A 257 -0.42 3.85 -17.46
N PHE A 258 -0.36 4.50 -16.31
CA PHE A 258 0.06 3.87 -15.06
C PHE A 258 -0.88 2.73 -14.65
N ARG A 259 -2.19 2.93 -14.81
CA ARG A 259 -3.19 1.91 -14.51
C ARG A 259 -3.01 0.68 -15.40
N GLU A 260 -2.77 0.86 -16.69
CA GLU A 260 -2.57 -0.25 -17.62
C GLU A 260 -1.30 -1.05 -17.31
N LEU A 261 -0.20 -0.35 -16.99
CA LEU A 261 1.03 -1.00 -16.53
C LEU A 261 0.77 -1.81 -15.25
N LEU A 262 0.04 -1.26 -14.28
CA LEU A 262 -0.33 -1.97 -13.05
C LEU A 262 -1.21 -3.20 -13.33
N ARG A 263 -2.20 -3.10 -14.23
CA ARG A 263 -3.09 -4.22 -14.59
C ARG A 263 -2.33 -5.43 -15.10
N ARG A 264 -1.26 -5.22 -15.88
CA ARG A 264 -0.39 -6.29 -16.39
C ARG A 264 0.45 -6.98 -15.32
N LEU A 265 0.59 -6.36 -14.14
CA LEU A 265 1.37 -6.88 -13.02
C LEU A 265 0.51 -7.56 -11.94
N VAL A 266 -0.83 -7.41 -11.99
CA VAL A 266 -1.77 -7.92 -10.96
C VAL A 266 -2.69 -9.04 -11.41
#